data_AF-A0A1V6H2N7-F1
#
_entry.id   AF-A0A1V6H2N7-F1
#
_cell.length_a   1.000
_cell.length_b   1.000
_cell.length_c   1.000
_cell.angle_alpha   90.00
_cell.angle_beta   90.00
_cell.angle_gamma   90.00
#
_symmetry.space_group_name_H-M   'P 1'
#
loop_
_entity.id
_entity.type
_entity.pdbx_description
1 polymer ?
#
loop_
_entity_poly.entity_id
_entity_poly.type
_entity_poly.pdbx_seq_one_letter_code
_entity_poly.pdbx_strand_id
1 'polypeptide(L)'
;MGMYLELYTLSDENIRRVSADPPLIWKVVAPDDPEAYENARTKKPTGFLARLFGRQSVTTPQREELALRDGEVVDTELGKAWHGIHYLLTQTECEGEEPLNFLVSGGTPIGDVDVGYGPARAFTAAEVSAIREALRPIDDAFLRGRFNPSEMMRLGIYPEIWDRDPAVDDTLGWCLECFSSLKAFIETANERNMGLVIRIC
;
A
#
# COMPACT_ATOMS: atom_id res chain seq x y z
N MET A 1 -1.58 -0.22 -19.38
CA MET A 1 -1.84 -0.40 -17.94
C MET A 1 -0.50 -0.41 -17.23
N GLY A 2 -0.37 0.26 -16.08
CA GLY A 2 0.86 0.26 -15.28
C GLY A 2 0.52 -0.01 -13.82
N MET A 3 1.53 -0.29 -13.00
CA MET A 3 1.38 -0.46 -11.55
C MET A 3 1.47 0.88 -10.82
N TYR A 4 0.45 1.20 -10.04
CA TYR A 4 0.36 2.38 -9.19
C TYR A 4 0.36 1.95 -7.73
N LEU A 5 0.84 2.80 -6.82
CA LEU A 5 0.78 2.53 -5.38
C LEU A 5 -0.09 3.58 -4.70
N GLU A 6 -1.11 3.11 -4.01
CA GLU A 6 -2.05 3.90 -3.23
C GLU A 6 -1.86 3.59 -1.74
N LEU A 7 -1.91 4.63 -0.91
CA LEU A 7 -1.92 4.54 0.54
C LEU A 7 -3.20 5.14 1.09
N TYR A 8 -3.76 4.53 2.14
CA TYR A 8 -4.96 4.98 2.83
C TYR A 8 -4.71 5.01 4.33
N THR A 9 -5.24 6.00 5.03
CA THR A 9 -5.28 5.97 6.50
C THR A 9 -6.39 5.05 7.00
N LEU A 10 -6.09 4.25 8.01
CA LEU A 10 -7.08 3.41 8.67
C LEU A 10 -6.74 3.25 10.15
N SER A 11 -7.72 3.33 11.04
CA SER A 11 -7.50 3.13 12.47
C SER A 11 -7.12 1.68 12.76
N ASP A 12 -6.36 1.44 13.84
CA ASP A 12 -6.05 0.07 14.29
C ASP A 12 -7.30 -0.77 14.55
N GLU A 13 -8.41 -0.14 14.93
CA GLU A 13 -9.70 -0.81 15.08
C GLU A 13 -10.22 -1.33 13.74
N ASN A 14 -10.29 -0.48 12.72
CA ASN A 14 -10.76 -0.89 11.41
C ASN A 14 -9.73 -1.78 10.68
N ILE A 15 -8.43 -1.64 10.93
CA ILE A 15 -7.40 -2.61 10.50
C ILE A 15 -7.72 -4.01 11.02
N ARG A 16 -8.07 -4.15 12.30
CA ARG A 16 -8.48 -5.44 12.88
C ARG A 16 -9.74 -5.99 12.20
N ARG A 17 -10.72 -5.13 11.90
CA ARG A 17 -11.97 -5.54 11.23
C ARG A 17 -11.72 -6.02 9.80
N VAL A 18 -10.99 -5.25 8.99
CA VAL A 18 -10.67 -5.68 7.61
C VAL A 18 -9.77 -6.92 7.61
N SER A 19 -8.91 -7.10 8.61
CA SER A 19 -8.12 -8.34 8.73
C SER A 19 -8.97 -9.55 9.11
N ALA A 20 -10.01 -9.37 9.93
CA ALA A 20 -10.93 -10.44 10.32
C ALA A 20 -11.94 -10.79 9.21
N ASP A 21 -12.28 -9.84 8.36
CA ASP A 21 -13.19 -9.99 7.21
C ASP A 21 -12.60 -9.31 5.97
N PRO A 22 -11.60 -9.94 5.30
CA PRO A 22 -10.82 -9.36 4.22
C PRO A 22 -11.61 -8.68 3.08
N PRO A 23 -12.78 -9.18 2.64
CA PRO A 23 -13.57 -8.48 1.63
C PRO A 23 -13.92 -7.02 1.99
N LEU A 24 -13.98 -6.65 3.28
CA LEU A 24 -14.21 -5.26 3.72
C LEU A 24 -13.17 -4.27 3.20
N ILE A 25 -11.98 -4.74 2.77
CA ILE A 25 -10.94 -3.86 2.22
C ILE A 25 -11.43 -3.03 1.03
N TRP A 26 -12.38 -3.55 0.24
CA TRP A 26 -12.96 -2.81 -0.88
C TRP A 26 -13.72 -1.56 -0.45
N LYS A 27 -14.24 -1.52 0.77
CA LYS A 27 -14.85 -0.30 1.34
C LYS A 27 -13.82 0.77 1.69
N VAL A 28 -12.54 0.43 1.76
CA VAL A 28 -11.43 1.35 1.99
C VAL A 28 -10.82 1.79 0.66
N VAL A 29 -10.52 0.85 -0.22
CA VAL A 29 -9.72 1.13 -1.43
C VAL A 29 -10.56 1.50 -2.65
N ALA A 30 -11.87 1.29 -2.60
CA ALA A 30 -12.82 1.69 -3.62
C ALA A 30 -14.19 2.02 -3.00
N PRO A 31 -14.28 3.03 -2.10
CA PRO A 31 -15.51 3.34 -1.38
C PRO A 31 -16.68 3.71 -2.31
N ASP A 32 -16.38 4.23 -3.49
CA ASP A 32 -17.36 4.61 -4.52
C ASP A 32 -17.76 3.45 -5.45
N ASP A 33 -17.16 2.26 -5.30
CA ASP A 33 -17.50 1.04 -6.05
C ASP A 33 -18.07 -0.05 -5.12
N PRO A 34 -19.38 -0.01 -4.81
CA PRO A 34 -20.01 -1.02 -3.97
C PRO A 34 -20.02 -2.41 -4.62
N GLU A 35 -19.90 -2.51 -5.96
CA GLU A 35 -19.88 -3.80 -6.65
C GLU A 35 -18.59 -4.56 -6.37
N ALA A 36 -17.45 -3.87 -6.23
CA ALA A 36 -16.17 -4.51 -5.91
C ALA A 36 -16.25 -5.31 -4.60
N TYR A 37 -16.85 -4.73 -3.55
CA TYR A 37 -17.09 -5.41 -2.28
C TYR A 37 -18.03 -6.62 -2.41
N GLU A 38 -19.17 -6.47 -3.10
CA GLU A 38 -20.12 -7.58 -3.28
C GLU A 38 -19.53 -8.71 -4.12
N ASN A 39 -18.73 -8.38 -5.15
CA ASN A 39 -18.00 -9.35 -5.97
C ASN A 39 -16.96 -10.14 -5.14
N ALA A 40 -16.27 -9.47 -4.22
CA ALA A 40 -15.31 -10.12 -3.32
C ALA A 40 -15.98 -11.12 -2.37
N ARG A 41 -17.22 -10.87 -1.94
CA ARG A 41 -17.97 -11.80 -1.06
C ARG A 41 -18.62 -12.97 -1.79
N THR A 42 -18.88 -12.83 -3.09
CA THR A 42 -19.58 -13.85 -3.88
C THR A 42 -18.64 -14.89 -4.51
N LYS A 43 -17.34 -14.61 -4.60
CA LYS A 43 -16.32 -15.59 -5.02
C LYS A 43 -16.30 -16.81 -4.07
N LYS A 44 -16.93 -17.91 -4.49
CA LYS A 44 -16.90 -19.19 -3.76
C LYS A 44 -15.51 -19.84 -3.86
N PRO A 45 -15.04 -20.55 -2.83
CA PRO A 45 -13.82 -21.35 -2.92
C PRO A 45 -14.01 -22.44 -3.99
N THR A 46 -13.17 -22.43 -5.02
CA THR A 46 -13.14 -23.41 -6.11
C THR A 46 -12.41 -24.67 -5.65
N GLY A 47 -13.03 -25.46 -4.78
CA GLY A 47 -12.52 -26.75 -4.30
C GLY A 47 -13.46 -27.91 -4.64
N PHE A 48 -12.93 -28.97 -5.28
CA PHE A 48 -13.64 -30.19 -5.68
C PHE A 48 -14.36 -30.92 -4.52
N LEU A 49 -13.97 -30.63 -3.26
CA LEU A 49 -14.52 -31.24 -2.04
C LEU A 49 -15.79 -30.56 -1.49
N ALA A 50 -16.16 -29.36 -1.96
CA ALA A 50 -17.36 -28.66 -1.48
C ALA A 50 -18.69 -29.30 -1.94
N ARG A 51 -18.63 -30.27 -2.87
CA ARG A 51 -19.81 -30.98 -3.39
C ARG A 51 -20.23 -32.20 -2.55
N LEU A 52 -19.49 -32.58 -1.50
CA LEU A 52 -19.76 -33.83 -0.76
C LEU A 52 -20.33 -33.67 0.65
N PHE A 53 -20.27 -32.49 1.28
CA PHE A 53 -20.80 -32.28 2.62
C PHE A 53 -22.01 -31.36 2.60
N GLY A 54 -23.13 -31.92 3.08
CA GLY A 54 -24.46 -31.37 3.00
C GLY A 54 -24.61 -30.00 3.67
N ARG A 55 -25.66 -29.30 3.22
CA ARG A 55 -26.23 -28.06 3.77
C ARG A 55 -26.10 -27.98 5.30
N GLN A 56 -25.02 -27.38 5.78
CA GLN A 56 -25.11 -26.58 6.99
C GLN A 56 -25.60 -25.21 6.56
N SER A 57 -26.64 -24.71 7.24
CA SER A 57 -27.02 -23.30 7.12
C SER A 57 -25.79 -22.50 7.54
N VAL A 58 -25.07 -21.98 6.55
CA VAL A 58 -24.11 -20.91 6.80
C VAL A 58 -24.98 -19.76 7.30
N THR A 59 -24.97 -19.52 8.61
CA THR A 59 -25.47 -18.28 9.18
C THR A 59 -24.74 -17.19 8.40
N THR A 60 -25.44 -16.46 7.54
CA THR A 60 -24.84 -15.33 6.83
C THR A 60 -24.23 -14.45 7.92
N PRO A 61 -22.90 -14.30 7.98
CA PRO A 61 -22.27 -13.46 8.99
C PRO A 61 -22.95 -12.10 8.90
N GLN A 62 -23.36 -11.57 10.04
CA GLN A 62 -23.91 -10.22 10.09
C GLN A 62 -22.91 -9.31 9.37
N ARG A 63 -23.36 -8.60 8.34
CA ARG A 63 -22.51 -7.73 7.52
C ARG A 63 -21.91 -6.69 8.48
N GLU A 64 -20.66 -6.86 8.89
CA GLU A 64 -19.99 -5.84 9.67
C GLU A 64 -19.90 -4.57 8.81
N GLU A 65 -20.52 -3.52 9.31
CA GLU A 65 -20.41 -2.20 8.73
C GLU A 65 -19.08 -1.61 9.21
N LEU A 66 -18.25 -1.19 8.25
CA LEU A 66 -16.99 -0.54 8.57
C LEU A 66 -17.35 0.90 8.97
N ALA A 67 -17.66 1.11 10.25
CA ALA A 67 -17.91 2.44 10.78
C ALA A 67 -16.59 3.23 10.74
N LEU A 68 -16.49 4.14 9.78
CA LEU A 68 -15.34 5.02 9.59
C LEU A 68 -15.43 6.21 10.53
N ARG A 69 -14.29 6.61 11.11
CA ARG A 69 -14.13 7.86 11.87
C ARG A 69 -13.45 8.91 11.01
N ASP A 70 -13.53 10.17 11.45
CA ASP A 70 -12.84 11.28 10.82
C ASP A 70 -11.34 11.00 10.64
N GLY A 71 -10.84 11.18 9.41
CA GLY A 71 -9.45 10.94 9.06
C GLY A 71 -9.11 9.49 8.70
N GLU A 72 -10.09 8.59 8.58
CA GLU A 72 -9.93 7.31 7.87
C GLU A 72 -10.31 7.43 6.40
N VAL A 73 -9.74 6.55 5.58
CA VAL A 73 -9.91 6.53 4.12
C VAL A 73 -9.48 7.85 3.48
N VAL A 74 -8.55 8.57 4.13
CA VAL A 74 -7.81 9.64 3.48
C VAL A 74 -6.68 8.97 2.70
N ASP A 75 -6.59 9.25 1.42
CA ASP A 75 -5.68 8.58 0.51
C ASP A 75 -4.59 9.50 -0.06
N THR A 76 -3.54 8.86 -0.57
CA THR A 76 -2.55 9.47 -1.45
C THR A 76 -2.03 8.42 -2.42
N GLU A 77 -1.61 8.84 -3.62
CA GLU A 77 -0.96 7.98 -4.59
C GLU A 77 0.50 8.40 -4.84
N LEU A 78 1.37 7.42 -5.05
CA LEU A 78 2.74 7.66 -5.48
C LEU A 78 2.91 7.51 -7.00
N GLY A 79 1.79 7.39 -7.73
CA GLY A 79 1.82 7.10 -9.16
C GLY A 79 2.69 5.87 -9.45
N LYS A 80 3.63 6.01 -10.37
CA LYS A 80 4.66 5.00 -10.69
C LYS A 80 5.99 5.23 -9.98
N ALA A 81 6.09 6.22 -9.09
CA ALA A 81 7.34 6.58 -8.42
C ALA A 81 7.68 5.63 -7.25
N TRP A 82 6.72 4.83 -6.81
CA TRP A 82 6.84 3.99 -5.61
C TRP A 82 8.10 3.11 -5.60
N HIS A 83 8.46 2.50 -6.73
CA HIS A 83 9.62 1.61 -6.79
C HIS A 83 10.93 2.38 -6.78
N GLY A 84 10.95 3.54 -7.46
CA GLY A 84 12.07 4.47 -7.41
C GLY A 84 12.30 4.99 -5.99
N ILE A 85 11.25 5.39 -5.28
CA ILE A 85 11.32 5.82 -3.88
C ILE A 85 11.82 4.68 -3.00
N HIS A 86 11.27 3.45 -3.15
CA HIS A 86 11.76 2.28 -2.43
C HIS A 86 13.27 2.06 -2.61
N TYR A 87 13.75 2.14 -3.85
CA TYR A 87 15.18 2.03 -4.15
C TYR A 87 15.99 3.16 -3.49
N LEU A 88 15.51 4.41 -3.50
CA LEU A 88 16.23 5.51 -2.86
C LEU A 88 16.32 5.36 -1.33
N LEU A 89 15.30 4.74 -0.71
CA LEU A 89 15.27 4.45 0.72
C LEU A 89 16.17 3.25 1.09
N THR A 90 16.15 2.19 0.29
CA THR A 90 16.73 0.88 0.67
C THR A 90 17.96 0.46 -0.16
N GLN A 91 18.14 1.02 -1.35
CA GLN A 91 19.09 0.60 -2.40
C GLN A 91 18.86 -0.84 -2.90
N THR A 92 17.62 -1.32 -2.84
CA THR A 92 17.25 -2.67 -3.27
C THR A 92 16.02 -2.68 -4.20
N GLU A 93 15.81 -3.80 -4.87
CA GLU A 93 14.63 -4.06 -5.71
C GLU A 93 13.37 -4.32 -4.87
N CYS A 94 13.37 -5.33 -4.00
CA CYS A 94 12.19 -5.70 -3.20
C CYS A 94 12.48 -5.83 -1.70
N GLU A 95 13.75 -6.02 -1.34
CA GLU A 95 14.20 -6.21 0.04
C GLU A 95 14.34 -4.85 0.77
N GLY A 96 15.20 -4.80 1.79
CA GLY A 96 15.48 -3.61 2.56
C GLY A 96 15.20 -3.80 4.05
N GLU A 97 15.83 -2.97 4.87
CA GLU A 97 15.65 -2.99 6.31
C GLU A 97 14.36 -2.27 6.71
N GLU A 98 13.62 -2.88 7.64
CA GLU A 98 12.47 -2.24 8.26
C GLU A 98 12.92 -1.02 9.08
N PRO A 99 12.14 0.08 9.11
CA PRO A 99 10.82 0.23 8.47
C PRO A 99 10.88 0.87 7.07
N LEU A 100 12.06 1.08 6.48
CA LEU A 100 12.22 1.82 5.22
C LEU A 100 11.81 1.04 3.96
N ASN A 101 11.62 -0.27 4.08
CA ASN A 101 11.16 -1.15 3.01
C ASN A 101 9.63 -1.13 2.79
N PHE A 102 8.87 -0.38 3.61
CA PHE A 102 7.40 -0.45 3.72
C PHE A 102 6.62 -0.33 2.40
N LEU A 103 7.15 0.41 1.41
CA LEU A 103 6.51 0.62 0.11
C LEU A 103 6.38 -0.67 -0.71
N VAL A 104 7.37 -1.57 -0.62
CA VAL A 104 7.38 -2.83 -1.39
C VAL A 104 7.18 -4.05 -0.49
N SER A 105 7.81 -4.05 0.69
CA SER A 105 7.74 -5.13 1.67
C SER A 105 7.35 -4.61 3.06
N GLY A 106 7.16 -5.49 4.05
CA GLY A 106 6.68 -5.12 5.39
C GLY A 106 5.15 -5.06 5.53
N GLY A 107 4.67 -4.73 6.72
CA GLY A 107 3.24 -4.74 7.04
C GLY A 107 2.63 -6.14 7.00
N THR A 108 1.34 -6.24 7.30
CA THR A 108 0.61 -7.51 7.34
C THR A 108 -0.40 -7.59 6.19
N PRO A 109 -0.37 -8.62 5.33
CA PRO A 109 -1.39 -8.81 4.30
C PRO A 109 -2.80 -8.92 4.87
N ILE A 110 -3.77 -8.26 4.22
CA ILE A 110 -5.19 -8.29 4.60
C ILE A 110 -5.85 -9.48 3.88
N GLY A 111 -5.63 -10.68 4.42
CA GLY A 111 -6.07 -11.93 3.80
C GLY A 111 -5.50 -12.13 2.38
N ASP A 112 -6.28 -12.79 1.53
CA ASP A 112 -5.88 -13.13 0.15
C ASP A 112 -6.72 -12.39 -0.91
N VAL A 113 -7.36 -11.27 -0.54
CA VAL A 113 -8.22 -10.52 -1.46
C VAL A 113 -7.36 -9.71 -2.42
N ASP A 114 -7.33 -10.11 -3.68
CA ASP A 114 -6.66 -9.36 -4.73
C ASP A 114 -7.37 -8.03 -5.01
N VAL A 115 -6.66 -6.93 -4.75
CA VAL A 115 -7.10 -5.56 -4.96
C VAL A 115 -6.27 -4.85 -6.04
N GLY A 116 -5.74 -5.58 -7.01
CA GLY A 116 -5.04 -5.03 -8.17
C GLY A 116 -3.85 -5.91 -8.59
N TYR A 117 -2.79 -5.85 -7.80
CA TYR A 117 -1.59 -6.69 -7.95
C TYR A 117 -1.32 -7.50 -6.67
N GLY A 118 -2.37 -8.13 -6.12
CA GLY A 118 -2.32 -8.91 -4.89
C GLY A 118 -3.04 -8.25 -3.71
N PRO A 119 -2.89 -8.80 -2.48
CA PRO A 119 -3.56 -8.28 -1.31
C PRO A 119 -2.96 -6.94 -0.86
N ALA A 120 -3.83 -6.08 -0.32
CA ALA A 120 -3.38 -4.91 0.42
C ALA A 120 -2.61 -5.34 1.68
N ARG A 121 -1.70 -4.48 2.13
CA ARG A 121 -0.93 -4.65 3.37
C ARG A 121 -1.31 -3.56 4.37
N ALA A 122 -1.48 -3.93 5.63
CA ALA A 122 -1.79 -3.01 6.72
C ALA A 122 -0.58 -2.77 7.62
N PHE A 123 -0.49 -1.55 8.16
CA PHE A 123 0.46 -1.14 9.19
C PHE A 123 -0.33 -0.47 10.32
N THR A 124 -0.10 -0.89 11.55
CA THR A 124 -0.68 -0.27 12.75
C THR A 124 -0.16 1.15 12.95
N ALA A 125 -0.85 1.97 13.73
CA ALA A 125 -0.42 3.32 14.06
C ALA A 125 0.99 3.36 14.69
N ALA A 126 1.37 2.32 15.45
CA ALA A 126 2.72 2.18 15.99
C ALA A 126 3.79 1.96 14.90
N GLU A 127 3.49 1.13 13.91
CA GLU A 127 4.38 0.92 12.74
C GLU A 127 4.48 2.18 11.89
N VAL A 128 3.37 2.91 11.69
CA VAL A 128 3.39 4.22 11.03
C VAL A 128 4.30 5.19 11.77
N SER A 129 4.27 5.19 13.10
CA SER A 129 5.16 6.01 13.92
C SER A 129 6.64 5.65 13.72
N ALA A 130 6.96 4.35 13.63
CA ALA A 130 8.31 3.89 13.32
C ALA A 130 8.76 4.32 11.91
N ILE A 131 7.90 4.17 10.89
CA ILE A 131 8.15 4.64 9.52
C ILE A 131 8.43 6.15 9.54
N ARG A 132 7.57 6.93 10.20
CA ARG A 132 7.69 8.38 10.32
C ARG A 132 9.03 8.80 10.93
N GLU A 133 9.47 8.14 12.00
CA GLU A 133 10.77 8.43 12.63
C GLU A 133 11.95 8.09 11.72
N ALA A 134 11.88 6.98 10.99
CA ALA A 134 12.91 6.60 10.02
C ALA A 134 12.97 7.54 8.80
N LEU A 135 11.82 8.07 8.36
CA LEU A 135 11.73 9.04 7.27
C LEU A 135 12.17 10.45 7.68
N ARG A 136 12.07 10.82 8.96
CA ARG A 136 12.37 12.18 9.45
C ARG A 136 13.74 12.72 8.99
N PRO A 137 14.87 12.02 9.16
CA PRO A 137 16.19 12.55 8.79
C PRO A 137 16.47 12.53 7.29
N ILE A 138 15.61 11.91 6.47
CA ILE A 138 15.81 11.76 5.03
C ILE A 138 15.38 13.04 4.32
N ASP A 139 16.33 13.70 3.66
CA ASP A 139 16.13 14.91 2.86
C ASP A 139 16.45 14.67 1.38
N ASP A 140 16.20 15.67 0.53
CA ASP A 140 16.49 15.53 -0.88
C ASP A 140 17.98 15.29 -1.16
N ALA A 141 18.89 15.87 -0.39
CA ALA A 141 20.32 15.73 -0.62
C ALA A 141 20.75 14.27 -0.45
N PHE A 142 20.23 13.61 0.59
CA PHE A 142 20.40 12.19 0.84
C PHE A 142 19.84 11.33 -0.30
N LEU A 143 18.62 11.61 -0.78
CA LEU A 143 18.01 10.86 -1.87
C LEU A 143 18.76 11.07 -3.20
N ARG A 144 19.15 12.31 -3.52
CA ARG A 144 19.96 12.62 -4.71
C ARG A 144 21.30 11.88 -4.68
N GLY A 145 21.94 11.78 -3.52
CA GLY A 145 23.19 11.04 -3.35
C GLY A 145 23.07 9.52 -3.55
N ARG A 146 21.84 8.99 -3.58
CA ARG A 146 21.52 7.57 -3.75
C ARG A 146 20.89 7.23 -5.09
N PHE A 147 20.58 8.23 -5.90
CA PHE A 147 20.03 8.04 -7.23
C PHE A 147 21.12 7.53 -8.17
N ASN A 148 20.93 6.32 -8.68
CA ASN A 148 21.85 5.69 -9.61
C ASN A 148 21.07 5.08 -10.78
N PRO A 149 20.84 5.85 -11.87
CA PRO A 149 20.08 5.41 -13.03
C PRO A 149 20.51 4.06 -13.59
N SER A 150 21.80 3.86 -13.82
CA SER A 150 22.30 2.62 -14.40
C SER A 150 22.03 1.40 -13.51
N GLU A 151 22.16 1.56 -12.20
CA GLU A 151 21.86 0.49 -11.26
C GLU A 151 20.36 0.23 -11.13
N MET A 152 19.55 1.29 -11.09
CA MET A 152 18.09 1.17 -11.07
C MET A 152 17.56 0.45 -12.33
N MET A 153 18.14 0.74 -13.50
CA MET A 153 17.83 0.02 -14.73
C MET A 153 18.30 -1.44 -14.68
N ARG A 154 19.49 -1.70 -14.13
CA ARG A 154 20.03 -3.07 -13.98
C ARG A 154 19.18 -3.92 -13.04
N LEU A 155 18.65 -3.33 -11.97
CA LEU A 155 17.77 -3.98 -10.99
C LEU A 155 16.31 -4.08 -11.46
N GLY A 156 15.97 -3.56 -12.64
CA GLY A 156 14.59 -3.58 -13.13
C GLY A 156 13.65 -2.76 -12.25
N ILE A 157 14.13 -1.67 -11.64
CA ILE A 157 13.30 -0.78 -10.84
C ILE A 157 12.23 -0.17 -11.76
N TYR A 158 10.97 -0.53 -11.52
CA TYR A 158 9.84 -0.05 -12.30
C TYR A 158 9.71 1.49 -12.20
N PRO A 159 9.39 2.22 -13.28
CA PRO A 159 8.99 1.72 -14.60
C PRO A 159 10.11 1.61 -15.63
N GLU A 160 11.38 1.44 -15.19
CA GLU A 160 12.56 1.33 -16.06
C GLU A 160 12.74 2.55 -16.99
N ILE A 161 12.75 3.74 -16.38
CA ILE A 161 12.89 5.02 -17.10
C ILE A 161 14.03 5.90 -16.56
N TRP A 162 14.79 5.39 -15.61
CA TRP A 162 15.65 6.19 -14.74
C TRP A 162 16.86 6.80 -15.45
N ASP A 163 17.25 6.22 -16.58
CA ASP A 163 18.39 6.64 -17.43
C ASP A 163 17.99 7.57 -18.58
N ARG A 164 16.74 8.03 -18.62
CA ARG A 164 16.30 9.06 -19.56
C ARG A 164 17.05 10.37 -19.34
N ASP A 165 17.21 11.13 -20.42
CA ASP A 165 17.82 12.44 -20.38
C ASP A 165 17.05 13.36 -19.41
N PRO A 166 17.66 13.85 -18.31
CA PRO A 166 17.00 14.73 -17.35
C PRO A 166 16.50 16.05 -17.95
N ALA A 167 17.05 16.49 -19.10
CA ALA A 167 16.55 17.66 -19.81
C ALA A 167 15.20 17.42 -20.51
N VAL A 168 14.84 16.15 -20.72
CA VAL A 168 13.59 15.71 -21.36
C VAL A 168 12.60 15.20 -20.31
N ASP A 169 13.10 14.44 -19.32
CA ASP A 169 12.29 13.77 -18.30
C ASP A 169 13.05 13.75 -16.96
N ASP A 170 12.76 14.70 -16.07
CA ASP A 170 13.39 14.79 -14.75
C ASP A 170 12.81 13.76 -13.77
N THR A 171 13.18 12.50 -13.97
CA THR A 171 12.69 11.37 -13.18
C THR A 171 13.08 11.44 -11.72
N LEU A 172 14.23 12.05 -11.40
CA LEU A 172 14.66 12.29 -10.02
C LEU A 172 13.83 13.39 -9.37
N GLY A 173 13.64 14.53 -10.03
CA GLY A 173 12.78 15.62 -9.55
C GLY A 173 11.38 15.12 -9.21
N TRP A 174 10.77 14.35 -10.12
CA TRP A 174 9.48 13.70 -9.89
C TRP A 174 9.48 12.75 -8.67
N CYS A 175 10.51 11.92 -8.49
CA CYS A 175 10.61 11.06 -7.29
C CYS A 175 10.71 11.86 -5.99
N LEU A 176 11.44 12.99 -6.00
CA LEU A 176 11.59 13.84 -4.82
C LEU A 176 10.26 14.54 -4.45
N GLU A 177 9.51 15.00 -5.45
CA GLU A 177 8.17 15.58 -5.25
C GLU A 177 7.19 14.55 -4.65
N CYS A 178 7.16 13.34 -5.20
CA CYS A 178 6.35 12.24 -4.66
C CYS A 178 6.80 11.84 -3.25
N PHE A 179 8.10 11.78 -2.98
CA PHE A 179 8.62 11.49 -1.64
C PHE A 179 8.24 12.57 -0.62
N SER A 180 8.32 13.85 -1.00
CA SER A 180 7.90 14.95 -0.14
C SER A 180 6.42 14.83 0.25
N SER A 181 5.57 14.49 -0.72
CA SER A 181 4.13 14.27 -0.51
C SER A 181 3.88 13.06 0.40
N LEU A 182 4.60 11.95 0.16
CA LEU A 182 4.57 10.76 1.02
C LEU A 182 4.96 11.11 2.46
N LYS A 183 6.06 11.83 2.67
CA LYS A 183 6.55 12.19 4.01
C LYS A 183 5.53 13.06 4.76
N ALA A 184 4.88 14.00 4.07
CA ALA A 184 3.81 14.81 4.66
C ALA A 184 2.56 14.00 5.00
N PHE A 185 2.19 13.04 4.15
CA PHE A 185 1.08 12.12 4.41
C PHE A 185 1.32 11.23 5.63
N ILE A 186 2.52 10.63 5.73
CA ILE A 186 2.93 9.81 6.88
C ILE A 186 2.97 10.63 8.17
N GLU A 187 3.44 11.88 8.12
CA GLU A 187 3.39 12.80 9.28
C GLU A 187 1.96 13.01 9.76
N THR A 188 1.05 13.34 8.84
CA THR A 188 -0.37 13.59 9.15
C THR A 188 -1.06 12.34 9.71
N ALA A 189 -0.76 11.16 9.14
CA ALA A 189 -1.28 9.89 9.65
C ALA A 189 -0.79 9.62 11.09
N ASN A 190 0.50 9.85 11.35
CA ASN A 190 1.09 9.70 12.68
C ASN A 190 0.49 10.70 13.69
N GLU A 191 0.35 11.98 13.35
CA GLU A 191 -0.28 13.00 14.21
C GLU A 191 -1.72 12.65 14.60
N ARG A 192 -2.44 11.97 13.70
CA ARG A 192 -3.82 11.51 13.92
C ARG A 192 -3.92 10.12 14.56
N ASN A 193 -2.78 9.49 14.90
CA ASN A 193 -2.70 8.13 15.42
C ASN A 193 -3.50 7.14 14.53
N MET A 194 -3.21 7.19 13.22
CA MET A 194 -3.77 6.31 12.21
C MET A 194 -2.72 5.28 11.77
N GLY A 195 -3.18 4.07 11.48
CA GLY A 195 -2.44 3.11 10.69
C GLY A 195 -2.53 3.42 9.19
N LEU A 196 -1.91 2.57 8.39
CA LEU A 196 -1.89 2.65 6.93
C LEU A 196 -2.40 1.36 6.30
N VAL A 197 -3.02 1.50 5.15
CA VAL A 197 -3.28 0.43 4.18
C VAL A 197 -2.56 0.80 2.89
N ILE A 198 -1.79 -0.12 2.32
CA ILE A 198 -1.07 0.07 1.06
C ILE A 198 -1.51 -1.00 0.06
N ARG A 199 -1.77 -0.60 -1.19
CA ARG A 199 -2.03 -1.51 -2.31
C ARG A 199 -1.26 -1.09 -3.55
N ILE A 200 -1.04 -2.07 -4.44
CA ILE A 200 -0.60 -1.83 -5.81
C ILE A 200 -1.77 -2.15 -6.74
N CYS A 201 -2.10 -1.23 -7.65
CA CYS A 201 -3.26 -1.29 -8.55
C CYS A 201 -2.94 -0.94 -10.01
#